data_AF-A0A3D6DTE9-F1
#
_entry.id   AF-A0A3D6DTE9-F1
#
_cell.length_a   1.000
_cell.length_b   1.000
_cell.length_c   1.000
_cell.angle_alpha   90.00
_cell.angle_beta   90.00
_cell.angle_gamma   90.00
#
_symmetry.space_group_name_H-M   'P 1'
#
loop_
_entity.id
_entity.type
_entity.pdbx_description
1 polymer ?
#
loop_
_entity_poly.entity_id
_entity_poly.type
_entity_poly.pdbx_seq_one_letter_code
_entity_poly.pdbx_strand_id
1 'polypeptide(L)'
;MRILSTDSVPNSREDLPDSPLLRINAPGHAFASVCRSALAPALLVVALGGCAPDAFRPDAPYEAYLNQLQNRCQYQRIGRVEINSDLLQDPYFLDVTSRFFNLETSQTAYLGSLEGAYGATPDSPGVRCLLGLLPQRALPPPAVPPPPPMASPR
;
A
#
# COMPACT_ATOMS: atom_id res chain seq x y z
N MET A 1 0.31 -63.26 1.59
CA MET A 1 -0.96 -63.36 0.85
C MET A 1 -1.91 -62.30 1.39
N ARG A 2 -2.44 -61.44 0.50
CA ARG A 2 -3.40 -60.32 0.68
C ARG A 2 -2.83 -58.96 1.17
N ILE A 3 -2.43 -58.02 0.28
CA ILE A 3 -3.13 -56.82 -0.31
C ILE A 3 -3.99 -55.97 0.63
N LEU A 4 -3.65 -54.67 0.82
CA LEU A 4 -4.32 -53.54 0.16
C LEU A 4 -3.54 -52.21 0.29
N SER A 5 -3.39 -51.52 -0.84
CA SER A 5 -2.80 -50.19 -1.02
C SER A 5 -3.82 -49.06 -0.79
N THR A 6 -3.30 -47.86 -0.51
CA THR A 6 -3.85 -46.51 -0.86
C THR A 6 -5.19 -46.03 -0.30
N ASP A 7 -5.14 -44.86 0.36
CA ASP A 7 -6.17 -43.80 0.35
C ASP A 7 -5.40 -42.48 0.60
N SER A 8 -4.95 -41.67 -0.37
CA SER A 8 -5.58 -41.07 -1.57
C SER A 8 -6.83 -40.26 -1.27
N VAL A 9 -6.63 -39.09 -0.64
CA VAL A 9 -7.60 -37.98 -0.59
C VAL A 9 -8.00 -37.56 -2.01
N PRO A 10 -9.25 -37.73 -2.45
CA PRO A 10 -9.73 -37.15 -3.70
C PRO A 10 -10.29 -35.75 -3.42
N ASN A 11 -9.56 -34.74 -3.88
CA ASN A 11 -10.12 -33.43 -4.19
C ASN A 11 -10.69 -33.49 -5.61
N SER A 12 -12.01 -33.40 -5.74
CA SER A 12 -12.70 -33.23 -7.03
C SER A 12 -13.84 -32.24 -6.78
N ARG A 13 -13.71 -31.02 -7.30
CA ARG A 13 -14.26 -30.57 -8.60
C ARG A 13 -15.77 -30.75 -8.63
N GLU A 14 -16.51 -29.64 -8.51
CA GLU A 14 -17.60 -29.07 -9.37
C GLU A 14 -18.12 -27.85 -8.56
N ASP A 15 -17.88 -26.59 -8.93
CA ASP A 15 -18.76 -25.84 -9.84
C ASP A 15 -18.07 -24.49 -10.17
N LEU A 16 -17.78 -24.27 -11.45
CA LEU A 16 -17.24 -23.03 -12.01
C LEU A 16 -18.13 -22.69 -13.20
N PRO A 17 -18.91 -21.61 -13.18
CA PRO A 17 -19.34 -20.98 -14.41
C PRO A 17 -18.26 -20.00 -14.87
N ASP A 18 -17.57 -20.44 -15.93
CA ASP A 18 -17.33 -19.69 -17.16
C ASP A 18 -17.22 -18.16 -17.02
N SER A 19 -16.02 -17.62 -17.25
CA SER A 19 -15.84 -16.80 -18.46
C SER A 19 -14.40 -16.35 -18.71
N PRO A 20 -14.07 -16.06 -19.98
CA PRO A 20 -12.78 -16.37 -20.57
C PRO A 20 -11.84 -15.16 -20.63
N LEU A 21 -10.56 -15.48 -20.86
CA LEU A 21 -9.60 -14.83 -21.76
C LEU A 21 -9.70 -13.29 -21.92
N LEU A 22 -8.59 -12.55 -21.87
CA LEU A 22 -7.64 -12.62 -22.98
C LEU A 22 -6.38 -11.81 -22.65
N ARG A 23 -5.23 -12.47 -22.82
CA ARG A 23 -3.94 -11.82 -23.02
C ARG A 23 -3.98 -10.91 -24.26
N ILE A 24 -3.68 -9.62 -24.10
CA ILE A 24 -3.23 -8.75 -25.20
C ILE A 24 -2.26 -7.73 -24.59
N ASN A 25 -0.97 -8.06 -24.49
CA ASN A 25 0.09 -7.63 -25.42
C ASN A 25 0.00 -6.15 -25.84
N ALA A 26 0.95 -5.35 -25.34
CA ALA A 26 1.15 -3.98 -25.76
C ALA A 26 1.57 -3.91 -27.24
N PRO A 27 1.20 -2.82 -27.92
CA PRO A 27 2.19 -2.10 -28.69
C PRO A 27 2.12 -0.59 -28.45
N GLY A 28 3.27 0.07 -28.60
CA GLY A 28 3.44 1.50 -28.40
C GLY A 28 2.86 2.36 -29.54
N HIS A 29 3.38 3.60 -29.59
CA HIS A 29 3.13 4.64 -30.59
C HIS A 29 1.75 5.31 -30.46
N ALA A 30 1.56 6.61 -30.61
CA ALA A 30 2.41 7.78 -30.67
C ALA A 30 1.46 8.99 -30.52
N PHE A 31 2.01 10.11 -30.08
CA PHE A 31 1.51 11.47 -30.19
C PHE A 31 0.53 11.73 -31.35
N ALA A 32 -0.59 12.41 -31.09
CA ALA A 32 -0.98 13.65 -31.78
C ALA A 32 -2.34 14.18 -31.28
N SER A 33 -2.30 15.40 -30.74
CA SER A 33 -3.43 16.29 -30.54
C SER A 33 -3.79 16.98 -31.86
N VAL A 34 -5.06 17.10 -32.23
CA VAL A 34 -5.64 18.26 -32.95
C VAL A 34 -7.15 18.29 -32.71
N CYS A 35 -7.63 19.38 -32.09
CA CYS A 35 -9.03 19.77 -32.10
C CYS A 35 -9.43 20.33 -33.49
N ARG A 36 -10.52 19.83 -34.08
CA ARG A 36 -11.32 20.58 -35.07
C ARG A 36 -12.75 20.03 -35.13
N SER A 37 -13.70 20.85 -34.68
CA SER A 37 -15.14 20.58 -34.69
C SER A 37 -15.73 20.62 -36.10
N ALA A 38 -16.60 19.67 -36.44
CA ALA A 38 -17.73 19.84 -37.37
C ALA A 38 -18.77 18.72 -37.15
N LEU A 39 -20.04 19.08 -37.12
CA LEU A 39 -21.21 18.24 -36.78
C LEU A 39 -21.49 17.13 -37.82
N ALA A 40 -21.76 15.88 -37.36
CA ALA A 40 -22.49 14.83 -38.07
C ALA A 40 -22.96 13.71 -37.09
N PRO A 41 -24.04 12.95 -37.41
CA PRO A 41 -24.97 12.36 -36.43
C PRO A 41 -24.65 10.93 -35.98
N ALA A 42 -25.15 10.58 -34.79
CA ALA A 42 -25.42 9.24 -34.24
C ALA A 42 -24.43 8.10 -34.57
N LEU A 43 -23.40 7.96 -33.74
CA LEU A 43 -22.73 6.68 -33.49
C LEU A 43 -22.66 6.49 -31.97
N LEU A 44 -23.20 5.37 -31.52
CA LEU A 44 -23.21 4.86 -30.16
C LEU A 44 -21.75 4.76 -29.65
N VAL A 45 -21.22 5.84 -29.10
CA VAL A 45 -19.96 5.80 -28.36
C VAL A 45 -20.30 5.15 -27.04
N VAL A 46 -19.99 3.85 -26.98
CA VAL A 46 -19.79 3.10 -25.74
C VAL A 46 -19.17 4.05 -24.74
N ALA A 47 -19.91 4.34 -23.66
CA ALA A 47 -19.39 4.95 -22.46
C ALA A 47 -18.32 3.99 -21.92
N LEU A 48 -17.13 4.03 -22.51
CA LEU A 48 -15.91 3.46 -21.94
C LEU A 48 -15.80 4.14 -20.58
N GLY A 49 -15.89 3.33 -19.53
CA GLY A 49 -15.97 3.77 -18.14
C GLY A 49 -14.94 4.83 -17.81
N GLY A 50 -15.32 6.10 -17.96
CA GLY A 50 -14.75 7.19 -17.19
C GLY A 50 -15.29 7.07 -15.78
N CYS A 51 -14.83 6.07 -15.04
CA CYS A 51 -15.07 6.02 -13.60
C CYS A 51 -14.21 7.13 -12.97
N ALA A 52 -14.77 8.34 -12.97
CA ALA A 52 -14.35 9.52 -12.24
C ALA A 52 -12.85 9.87 -12.33
N PRO A 53 -12.44 10.92 -13.09
CA PRO A 53 -11.09 11.47 -12.95
C PRO A 53 -10.81 12.06 -11.56
N ASP A 54 -11.82 12.07 -10.68
CA ASP A 54 -11.74 12.48 -9.27
C ASP A 54 -11.52 11.29 -8.30
N ALA A 55 -11.48 10.04 -8.78
CA ALA A 55 -11.22 8.88 -7.92
C ALA A 55 -9.76 8.84 -7.39
N PHE A 56 -8.87 9.59 -8.03
CA PHE A 56 -7.50 9.79 -7.56
C PHE A 56 -7.34 11.24 -7.14
N ARG A 57 -7.83 11.59 -5.95
CA ARG A 57 -7.57 12.91 -5.37
C ARG A 57 -6.14 12.89 -4.81
N PRO A 58 -5.18 13.62 -5.42
CA PRO A 58 -3.81 13.63 -4.91
C PRO A 58 -3.81 14.25 -3.52
N ASP A 59 -3.44 13.45 -2.51
CA ASP A 59 -3.24 13.94 -1.16
C ASP A 59 -1.83 14.54 -1.06
N ALA A 60 -1.73 15.84 -1.38
CA ALA A 60 -0.46 16.56 -1.42
C ALA A 60 0.43 16.37 -0.17
N PRO A 61 -0.08 16.33 1.08
CA PRO A 61 0.78 16.12 2.24
C PRO A 61 1.30 14.68 2.33
N TYR A 62 0.49 13.68 1.96
CA TYR A 62 0.95 12.30 1.89
C TYR A 62 2.02 12.10 0.79
N GLU A 63 1.80 12.66 -0.39
CA GLU A 63 2.78 12.63 -1.49
C GLU A 63 4.10 13.32 -1.10
N ALA A 64 4.03 14.44 -0.37
CA ALA A 64 5.22 15.11 0.16
C ALA A 64 5.97 14.23 1.17
N TYR A 65 5.26 13.48 2.00
CA TYR A 65 5.86 12.50 2.91
C TYR A 65 6.55 11.35 2.16
N LEU A 66 5.92 10.78 1.13
CA LEU A 66 6.56 9.75 0.29
C LEU A 66 7.83 10.28 -0.38
N ASN A 67 7.80 11.53 -0.86
CA ASN A 67 8.99 12.19 -1.38
C ASN A 67 10.10 12.34 -0.32
N GLN A 68 9.75 12.64 0.93
CA GLN A 68 10.73 12.67 2.02
C GLN A 68 11.29 11.29 2.34
N LEU A 69 10.47 10.23 2.33
CA LEU A 69 10.94 8.86 2.48
C LEU A 69 11.96 8.50 1.40
N GLN A 70 11.64 8.81 0.14
CA GLN A 70 12.55 8.56 -0.98
C GLN A 70 13.87 9.32 -0.83
N ASN A 71 13.83 10.57 -0.35
CA ASN A 71 15.02 11.42 -0.28
C ASN A 71 15.89 11.16 0.96
N ARG A 72 15.29 10.77 2.08
CA ARG A 72 15.96 10.70 3.39
C ARG A 72 16.18 9.28 3.87
N CYS A 73 15.29 8.36 3.50
CA CYS A 73 15.29 6.98 3.96
C CYS A 73 15.66 5.98 2.86
N GLN A 74 16.03 6.44 1.66
CA GLN A 74 16.45 5.57 0.55
C GLN A 74 17.43 4.48 0.99
N TYR A 75 17.20 3.28 0.49
CA TYR A 75 18.00 2.06 0.72
C TYR A 75 18.03 1.58 2.18
N GLN A 76 17.32 2.22 3.09
CA GLN A 76 17.16 1.67 4.43
C GLN A 76 16.18 0.49 4.40
N ARG A 77 16.50 -0.55 5.18
CA ARG A 77 15.73 -1.79 5.18
C ARG A 77 14.51 -1.74 6.08
N ILE A 78 13.39 -2.22 5.52
CA ILE A 78 12.16 -2.59 6.22
C ILE A 78 12.01 -4.10 6.06
N GLY A 79 12.62 -4.86 6.98
CA GLY A 79 12.64 -6.32 6.91
C GLY A 79 13.37 -6.82 5.66
N ARG A 80 12.64 -7.52 4.77
CA ARG A 80 13.16 -8.11 3.52
C ARG A 80 13.20 -7.15 2.34
N VAL A 81 12.59 -5.98 2.46
CA VAL A 81 12.56 -4.95 1.42
C VAL A 81 13.36 -3.72 1.84
N GLU A 82 13.67 -2.87 0.88
CA GLU A 82 14.38 -1.61 1.07
C GLU A 82 13.47 -0.45 0.62
N ILE A 83 13.63 0.70 1.25
CA ILE A 83 12.92 1.91 0.84
C ILE A 83 13.50 2.37 -0.50
N ASN A 84 12.79 2.08 -1.57
CA ASN A 84 13.12 2.44 -2.94
C ASN A 84 11.83 2.78 -3.71
N SER A 85 11.96 3.18 -4.96
CA SER A 85 10.81 3.57 -5.76
C SER A 85 9.83 2.42 -5.99
N ASP A 86 10.30 1.17 -6.03
CA ASP A 86 9.42 -0.01 -6.12
C ASP A 86 8.52 -0.14 -4.88
N LEU A 87 9.09 -0.03 -3.67
CA LEU A 87 8.31 -0.07 -2.44
C LEU A 87 7.33 1.12 -2.33
N LEU A 88 7.77 2.31 -2.75
CA LEU A 88 6.92 3.51 -2.72
C LEU A 88 5.85 3.52 -3.81
N GLN A 89 5.86 2.56 -4.72
CA GLN A 89 4.78 2.30 -5.69
C GLN A 89 3.97 1.05 -5.34
N ASP A 90 4.37 0.30 -4.30
CA ASP A 90 3.67 -0.89 -3.88
C ASP A 90 2.29 -0.51 -3.27
N PRO A 91 1.18 -1.03 -3.83
CA PRO A 91 -0.15 -0.61 -3.44
C PRO A 91 -0.48 -1.00 -2.00
N TYR A 92 0.07 -2.11 -1.49
CA TYR A 92 -0.17 -2.54 -0.12
C TYR A 92 0.57 -1.64 0.87
N PHE A 93 1.85 -1.33 0.62
CA PHE A 93 2.62 -0.37 1.41
C PHE A 93 1.94 1.00 1.45
N LEU A 94 1.48 1.48 0.29
CA LEU A 94 0.79 2.76 0.17
C LEU A 94 -0.53 2.79 0.93
N ASP A 95 -1.33 1.73 0.88
CA ASP A 95 -2.58 1.62 1.64
C ASP A 95 -2.33 1.69 3.16
N VAL A 96 -1.49 0.78 3.67
CA VAL A 96 -1.27 0.69 5.13
C VAL A 96 -0.59 1.93 5.69
N THR A 97 0.30 2.55 4.91
CA THR A 97 1.00 3.77 5.31
C THR A 97 0.09 4.99 5.21
N SER A 98 -0.76 5.10 4.19
CA SER A 98 -1.75 6.17 4.07
C SER A 98 -2.74 6.13 5.24
N ARG A 99 -3.25 4.95 5.58
CA ARG A 99 -4.15 4.78 6.73
C ARG A 99 -3.48 5.20 8.03
N PHE A 100 -2.20 4.90 8.20
CA PHE A 100 -1.47 5.32 9.39
C PHE A 100 -1.19 6.83 9.40
N PHE A 101 -0.79 7.39 8.27
CA PHE A 101 -0.57 8.83 8.10
C PHE A 101 -1.82 9.65 8.41
N ASN A 102 -3.00 9.15 8.01
CA ASN A 102 -4.30 9.76 8.24
C ASN A 102 -4.92 9.42 9.61
N LEU A 103 -4.17 8.75 10.50
CA LEU A 103 -4.60 8.36 11.86
C LEU A 103 -5.79 7.37 11.89
N GLU A 104 -6.02 6.64 10.82
CA GLU A 104 -7.07 5.62 10.71
C GLU A 104 -6.67 4.28 11.34
N THR A 105 -5.38 4.07 11.58
CA THR A 105 -4.83 2.90 12.29
C THR A 105 -3.82 3.33 13.34
N SER A 106 -3.60 2.49 14.36
CA SER A 106 -2.61 2.75 15.41
C SER A 106 -1.20 2.40 14.93
N GLN A 107 -0.18 2.98 15.58
CA GLN A 107 1.22 2.65 15.29
C GLN A 107 1.49 1.14 15.45
N THR A 108 0.94 0.51 16.48
CA THR A 108 1.10 -0.94 16.72
C THR A 108 0.50 -1.76 15.59
N ALA A 109 -0.69 -1.40 15.11
CA ALA A 109 -1.33 -2.09 14.00
C ALA A 109 -0.57 -1.87 12.68
N TYR A 110 -0.07 -0.66 12.45
CA TYR A 110 0.78 -0.35 11.30
C TYR A 110 2.08 -1.17 11.30
N LEU A 111 2.78 -1.21 12.44
CA LEU A 111 4.00 -2.01 12.59
C LEU A 111 3.73 -3.50 12.40
N GLY A 112 2.60 -4.01 12.91
CA GLY A 112 2.17 -5.39 12.68
C GLY A 112 1.91 -5.71 11.20
N SER A 113 1.31 -4.77 10.45
CA SER A 113 1.15 -4.91 8.99
C SER A 113 2.51 -4.96 8.27
N LEU A 114 3.46 -4.10 8.65
CA LEU A 114 4.81 -4.13 8.08
C LEU A 114 5.56 -5.41 8.45
N GLU A 115 5.40 -5.90 9.67
CA GLU A 115 5.98 -7.16 10.13
C GLU A 115 5.43 -8.34 9.31
N GLY A 116 4.11 -8.45 9.19
CA GLY A 116 3.48 -9.53 8.42
C GLY A 116 3.83 -9.49 6.94
N ALA A 117 3.77 -8.31 6.32
CA ALA A 117 3.95 -8.16 4.88
C ALA A 117 5.40 -8.05 4.42
N TYR A 118 6.34 -7.66 5.28
CA TYR A 118 7.74 -7.43 4.91
C TYR A 118 8.74 -8.07 5.86
N GLY A 119 8.32 -8.68 6.98
CA GLY A 119 9.24 -9.13 8.02
C GLY A 119 9.95 -7.96 8.69
N ALA A 120 9.30 -6.79 8.74
CA ALA A 120 9.85 -5.60 9.35
C ALA A 120 10.02 -5.79 10.86
N THR A 121 11.11 -5.22 11.41
CA THR A 121 11.29 -5.10 12.85
C THR A 121 11.16 -3.64 13.26
N PRO A 122 10.53 -3.33 14.41
CA PRO A 122 10.32 -1.95 14.86
C PRO A 122 11.62 -1.17 15.04
N ASP A 123 12.71 -1.88 15.36
CA ASP A 123 14.05 -1.32 15.56
C ASP A 123 14.90 -1.23 14.28
N SER A 124 14.38 -1.71 13.14
CA SER A 124 15.11 -1.61 11.88
C SER A 124 15.34 -0.15 11.48
N PRO A 125 16.48 0.15 10.84
CA PRO A 125 16.81 1.52 10.45
C PRO A 125 15.74 2.12 9.54
N GLY A 126 15.20 1.35 8.58
CA GLY A 126 14.15 1.81 7.68
C GLY A 126 12.84 2.14 8.41
N VAL A 127 12.41 1.30 9.36
CA VAL A 127 11.20 1.58 10.14
C VAL A 127 11.37 2.81 11.02
N ARG A 128 12.53 2.98 11.68
CA ARG A 128 12.83 4.18 12.47
C ARG A 128 12.83 5.44 11.61
N CYS A 129 13.44 5.38 10.42
CA CYS A 129 13.46 6.51 9.49
C CYS A 129 12.05 6.86 9.03
N LEU A 130 11.24 5.85 8.70
CA LEU A 130 9.84 6.00 8.29
C LEU A 130 9.03 6.71 9.38
N LEU A 131 9.08 6.20 10.61
CA LEU A 131 8.35 6.78 11.74
C LEU A 131 8.83 8.20 12.09
N GLY A 132 10.10 8.50 11.88
CA GLY A 132 10.68 9.81 12.15
C GLY A 132 10.25 10.93 11.21
N LEU A 133 9.72 10.59 10.02
CA LEU A 133 9.22 11.56 9.04
C LEU A 133 7.71 11.78 9.12
N LEU A 134 7.00 10.99 9.92
CA LEU A 134 5.56 11.15 10.08
C LEU A 134 5.23 12.45 10.82
N PRO A 135 4.08 13.07 10.52
CA PRO A 135 3.61 14.21 11.29
C PRO A 135 3.48 13.82 12.76
N GLN A 136 4.02 14.66 13.66
CA GLN A 136 4.03 14.45 15.13
C GLN A 136 2.65 14.15 15.75
N ARG A 137 1.56 14.45 15.02
CA ARG A 137 0.19 14.10 15.38
C ARG A 137 -0.10 12.59 15.36
N ALA A 138 0.70 11.83 14.61
CA ALA A 138 0.59 10.37 14.44
C ALA A 138 1.38 9.57 15.48
N LEU A 139 2.26 10.23 16.23
CA LEU A 139 3.05 9.58 17.28
C LEU A 139 2.32 9.75 18.62
N PRO A 140 2.30 8.73 19.48
CA PRO A 140 1.81 8.89 20.85
C PRO A 140 2.58 10.03 21.53
N PRO A 141 1.93 10.85 22.38
CA PRO A 141 2.62 11.92 23.08
C PRO A 141 3.82 11.34 23.84
N PRO A 142 4.95 12.06 23.89
CA PRO A 142 6.10 11.59 24.66
C PRO A 142 5.65 11.25 26.07
N ALA A 143 6.00 10.07 26.55
CA ALA A 143 5.65 9.63 27.89
C ALA A 143 6.09 10.72 28.88
N VAL A 144 5.13 11.35 29.56
CA VAL A 144 5.43 12.30 30.62
C VAL A 144 6.22 11.51 31.67
N PRO A 145 7.44 11.94 32.04
CA PRO A 145 8.20 11.25 33.07
C PRO A 145 7.34 11.17 34.34
N PRO A 146 7.37 10.06 35.09
CA PRO A 146 6.61 9.93 36.32
C PRO A 146 6.93 11.11 37.25
N PRO A 147 5.95 11.66 37.97
CA PRO A 147 6.21 12.74 38.91
C PRO A 147 7.29 12.30 39.92
N PRO A 148 8.20 13.22 40.33
CA PRO A 148 9.19 12.87 41.33
C PRO A 148 8.48 12.37 42.61
N PRO A 149 9.07 11.39 43.33
CA PRO A 149 8.47 10.92 44.57
C PRO A 149 8.26 12.10 45.51
N MET A 150 7.02 12.34 45.92
CA MET A 150 6.71 13.38 46.89
C MET A 150 7.49 13.07 48.17
N ALA A 151 8.36 13.98 48.58
CA ALA A 151 9.05 13.87 49.85
C ALA A 151 8.02 13.85 50.98
N SER A 152 8.00 12.75 51.75
CA SER A 152 7.10 12.59 52.88
C SER A 152 7.39 13.68 53.92
N PRO A 153 6.38 14.47 54.37
CA PRO A 153 6.57 15.37 55.49
C PRO A 153 6.86 14.54 56.74
N ARG A 154 7.88 14.96 57.50
CA ARG A 154 8.22 14.40 58.82
C ARG A 154 7.33 14.99 59.90
#